data_AF-A0ABD1Q1W3-F1
#
_entry.id   AF-A0ABD1Q1W3-F1
#
_cell.length_a   1.000
_cell.length_b   1.000
_cell.length_c   1.000
_cell.angle_alpha   90.00
_cell.angle_beta   90.00
_cell.angle_gamma   90.00
#
_symmetry.space_group_name_H-M   'P 1'
#
loop_
_entity.id
_entity.type
_entity.pdbx_description
1 polymer ?
#
loop_
_entity_poly.entity_id
_entity_poly.type
_entity_poly.pdbx_seq_one_letter_code
_entity_poly.pdbx_strand_id
1 'polypeptide(L)'
;MAYGTEAKIPVLVGKPSPRRLHFSKVVNEYLHKENLDLQEERHANSQLRLAVYQRKVEVITLGPTWEGPYKVIEEVRPETYNLEDSDGKETKHPYTFVRTINSLDFCFC
;
A
#
# COMPACT_ATOMS: atom_id res chain seq x y z
N MET A 1 31.51 9.28 -57.95
CA MET A 1 30.72 8.12 -57.49
C MET A 1 31.64 7.29 -56.62
N ALA A 2 31.40 7.24 -55.31
CA ALA A 2 32.11 6.32 -54.42
C ALA A 2 31.05 5.62 -53.57
N TYR A 3 31.11 4.30 -53.64
CA TYR A 3 30.10 3.34 -53.23
C TYR A 3 29.95 3.29 -51.71
N GLY A 4 28.73 3.00 -51.25
CA GLY A 4 28.37 2.92 -49.84
C GLY A 4 29.25 1.93 -49.08
N THR A 5 30.08 2.46 -48.19
CA THR A 5 30.79 1.68 -47.17
C THR A 5 29.82 1.40 -46.02
N GLU A 6 29.26 0.19 -46.00
CA GLU A 6 28.53 -0.31 -44.84
C GLU A 6 29.54 -0.53 -43.69
N ALA A 7 29.66 0.46 -42.82
CA ALA A 7 30.51 0.37 -41.63
C ALA A 7 29.83 -0.52 -40.58
N LYS A 8 30.41 -1.70 -40.33
CA LYS A 8 29.97 -2.60 -39.27
C LYS A 8 30.66 -2.22 -37.96
N ILE A 9 29.91 -1.67 -37.01
CA ILE A 9 30.40 -1.41 -35.66
C ILE A 9 30.58 -2.78 -34.98
N PRO A 10 31.79 -3.15 -34.52
CA PRO A 10 31.96 -4.38 -33.76
C PRO A 10 31.11 -4.27 -32.49
N VAL A 11 30.28 -5.29 -32.22
CA VAL A 11 29.60 -5.35 -30.92
C VAL A 11 30.69 -5.51 -29.87
N LEU A 12 30.97 -4.43 -29.14
CA LEU A 12 31.83 -4.51 -27.98
C LEU A 12 31.03 -5.32 -26.97
N VAL A 13 31.32 -6.63 -26.89
CA VAL A 13 30.92 -7.44 -25.74
C VAL A 13 31.45 -6.68 -24.54
N GLY A 14 30.54 -5.98 -23.84
CA GLY A 14 30.92 -5.05 -22.79
C GLY A 14 31.83 -5.74 -21.79
N LYS A 15 32.77 -4.99 -21.21
CA LYS A 15 33.67 -5.52 -20.18
C LYS A 15 32.85 -6.35 -19.18
N PRO A 16 33.24 -7.61 -18.91
CA PRO A 16 32.46 -8.47 -18.03
C PRO A 16 32.29 -7.81 -16.67
N SER A 17 31.08 -7.92 -16.11
CA SER A 17 30.82 -7.37 -14.77
C SER A 17 31.73 -8.04 -13.72
N PRO A 18 32.04 -7.36 -12.61
CA PRO A 18 32.85 -7.95 -11.54
C PRO A 18 32.32 -9.30 -11.04
N ARG A 19 30.99 -9.49 -11.04
CA ARG A 19 30.34 -10.77 -10.71
C ARG A 19 30.72 -11.89 -11.67
N ARG A 20 30.84 -11.58 -12.98
CA ARG A 20 31.26 -12.56 -14.00
C ARG A 20 32.78 -12.82 -13.94
N LEU A 21 33.58 -11.80 -13.62
CA LEU A 21 35.03 -11.94 -13.49
C LEU A 21 35.44 -12.79 -12.28
N HIS A 22 34.77 -12.62 -11.14
CA HIS A 22 35.09 -13.33 -9.89
C HIS A 22 34.12 -14.49 -9.60
N PHE A 23 33.54 -15.08 -10.64
CA PHE A 23 32.60 -16.18 -10.47
C PHE A 23 33.32 -17.44 -9.99
N SER A 24 32.91 -17.96 -8.83
CA SER A 24 33.31 -19.28 -8.34
C SER A 24 32.10 -20.19 -8.28
N LYS A 25 32.10 -21.26 -9.09
CA LYS A 25 30.99 -22.21 -9.18
C LYS A 25 30.68 -22.85 -7.83
N VAL A 26 31.73 -23.28 -7.10
CA VAL A 26 31.59 -23.98 -5.81
C VAL A 26 30.96 -23.08 -4.76
N VAL A 27 31.45 -21.84 -4.64
CA VAL A 27 30.92 -20.87 -3.67
C VAL A 27 29.49 -20.49 -4.02
N ASN A 28 29.20 -20.29 -5.31
CA ASN A 28 27.85 -19.97 -5.77
C ASN A 28 26.87 -21.12 -5.53
N GLU A 29 27.26 -22.37 -5.76
CA GLU A 29 26.42 -23.55 -5.48
C GLU A 29 26.15 -23.71 -3.98
N TYR A 30 27.17 -23.52 -3.13
CA TYR A 30 27.00 -23.56 -1.68
C TYR A 30 26.05 -22.46 -1.19
N LEU A 31 26.31 -21.20 -1.57
CA LEU A 31 25.48 -20.06 -1.20
C LEU A 31 24.06 -20.16 -1.77
N HIS A 32 23.91 -20.76 -2.96
CA HIS A 32 22.60 -21.00 -3.54
C HIS A 32 21.79 -21.99 -2.71
N LYS A 33 22.41 -23.09 -2.26
CA LYS A 33 21.77 -24.06 -1.36
C LYS A 33 21.39 -23.43 -0.03
N GLU A 34 22.30 -22.70 0.61
CA GLU A 34 22.02 -21.98 1.85
C GLU A 34 20.85 -21.00 1.69
N ASN A 35 20.78 -20.27 0.57
CA ASN A 35 19.65 -19.39 0.30
C ASN A 35 18.33 -20.13 0.12
N LEU A 36 18.34 -21.34 -0.44
CA LEU A 36 17.15 -22.19 -0.59
C LEU A 36 16.68 -22.71 0.77
N ASP A 37 17.60 -23.17 1.61
CA ASP A 37 17.29 -23.68 2.95
C ASP A 37 16.66 -22.58 3.83
N LEU A 38 17.11 -21.34 3.70
CA LEU A 38 16.57 -20.20 4.43
C LEU A 38 15.22 -19.67 3.90
N GLN A 39 14.70 -20.18 2.77
CA GLN A 39 13.44 -19.68 2.21
C GLN A 39 12.26 -19.93 3.15
N GLU A 40 12.20 -21.11 3.75
CA GLU A 40 11.10 -21.47 4.66
C GLU A 40 11.02 -20.49 5.85
N GLU A 41 12.16 -20.21 6.49
CA GLU A 41 12.27 -19.23 7.58
C GLU A 41 11.85 -17.81 7.13
N ARG A 42 12.26 -17.39 5.92
CA ARG A 42 11.85 -16.09 5.36
C ARG A 42 10.34 -16.04 5.10
N HIS A 43 9.75 -17.13 4.61
CA HIS A 43 8.31 -17.25 4.41
C HIS A 43 7.56 -17.22 5.74
N ALA A 44 7.98 -17.97 6.75
CA ALA A 44 7.39 -17.97 8.08
C ALA A 44 7.45 -16.58 8.72
N ASN A 45 8.60 -15.91 8.65
CA ASN A 45 8.77 -14.54 9.13
C ASN A 45 7.87 -13.53 8.38
N SER A 46 7.74 -13.67 7.06
CA SER A 46 6.84 -12.83 6.27
C SER A 46 5.38 -13.05 6.66
N GLN A 47 4.96 -14.31 6.85
CA GLN A 47 3.61 -14.67 7.28
C GLN A 47 3.30 -14.10 8.67
N LEU A 48 4.24 -14.20 9.62
CA LEU A 48 4.11 -13.58 10.94
C LEU A 48 3.95 -12.06 10.85
N ARG A 49 4.77 -11.38 10.03
CA ARG A 49 4.67 -9.92 9.83
C ARG A 49 3.33 -9.53 9.21
N LEU A 50 2.84 -10.28 8.23
CA LEU A 50 1.53 -10.06 7.64
C LEU A 50 0.40 -10.27 8.65
N ALA A 51 0.45 -11.34 9.45
CA ALA A 51 -0.55 -11.60 10.49
C ALA A 51 -0.56 -10.50 11.57
N VAL A 52 0.60 -10.00 11.98
CA VAL A 52 0.70 -8.86 12.91
C VAL A 52 0.15 -7.58 12.27
N TYR A 53 0.48 -7.32 11.01
CA TYR A 53 -0.05 -6.18 10.28
C TYR A 53 -1.57 -6.26 10.12
N GLN A 54 -2.10 -7.43 9.74
CA GLN A 54 -3.54 -7.68 9.62
C GLN A 54 -4.24 -7.48 10.96
N ARG A 55 -3.73 -8.03 12.07
CA ARG A 55 -4.28 -7.77 13.40
C ARG A 55 -4.28 -6.28 13.76
N LYS A 56 -3.18 -5.57 13.45
CA LYS A 56 -3.09 -4.12 13.69
C LYS A 56 -4.08 -3.35 12.83
N VAL A 57 -4.26 -3.76 11.57
CA VAL A 57 -5.27 -3.21 10.68
C VAL A 57 -6.65 -3.51 11.23
N GLU A 58 -7.00 -4.73 11.62
CA GLU A 58 -8.28 -5.07 12.24
C GLU A 58 -8.59 -4.22 13.49
N VAL A 59 -7.59 -3.99 14.34
CA VAL A 59 -7.72 -3.10 15.51
C VAL A 59 -7.90 -1.63 15.10
N ILE A 60 -7.32 -1.20 13.97
CA ILE A 60 -7.43 0.18 13.45
C ILE A 60 -8.64 0.34 12.49
N THR A 61 -9.21 -0.76 11.99
CA THR A 61 -10.32 -0.79 11.02
C THR A 61 -11.66 -1.15 11.64
N LEU A 62 -11.75 -1.25 12.97
CA LEU A 62 -13.02 -1.02 13.66
C LEU A 62 -13.34 0.48 13.61
N GLY A 63 -13.71 0.93 12.41
CA GLY A 63 -14.38 2.19 12.07
C GLY A 63 -13.48 3.42 11.84
N PRO A 64 -13.82 4.31 10.90
CA PRO A 64 -13.87 5.70 11.31
C PRO A 64 -14.88 5.80 12.47
N THR A 65 -14.55 6.56 13.51
CA THR A 65 -15.17 6.63 14.86
C THR A 65 -16.65 7.07 14.90
N TRP A 66 -17.40 6.91 13.81
CA TRP A 66 -18.83 7.21 13.74
C TRP A 66 -19.63 6.04 14.32
N GLU A 67 -19.48 5.85 15.63
CA GLU A 67 -20.32 4.97 16.43
C GLU A 67 -21.68 5.65 16.63
N GLY A 68 -22.64 5.38 15.75
CA GLY A 68 -24.04 5.65 16.06
C GLY A 68 -24.92 5.95 14.84
N PRO A 69 -26.19 5.49 14.84
CA PRO A 69 -27.19 5.98 13.90
C PRO A 69 -27.60 7.40 14.30
N TYR A 70 -26.95 8.42 13.73
CA TYR A 70 -27.30 9.82 14.00
C TYR A 70 -28.66 10.17 13.38
N LYS A 71 -29.44 10.96 14.11
CA LYS A 71 -30.69 11.53 13.60
C LYS A 71 -30.45 13.00 13.25
N VAL A 72 -30.88 13.41 12.06
CA VAL A 72 -30.89 14.83 11.68
C VAL A 72 -31.97 15.53 12.50
N ILE A 73 -31.57 16.51 13.31
CA ILE A 73 -32.47 17.31 14.15
C ILE A 73 -32.97 18.51 13.35
N GLU A 74 -32.05 19.24 12.73
CA GLU A 74 -32.35 20.51 12.06
C GLU A 74 -31.38 20.77 10.91
N GLU A 75 -31.90 21.35 9.82
CA GLU A 75 -31.11 21.83 8.69
C GLU A 75 -30.83 23.33 8.87
N VAL A 76 -29.59 23.67 9.20
CA VAL A 76 -29.18 25.07 9.39
C VAL A 76 -29.02 25.75 8.04
N ARG A 77 -28.46 25.03 7.06
CA ARG A 77 -28.25 25.44 5.67
C ARG A 77 -28.30 24.21 4.77
N PRO A 78 -28.56 24.34 3.46
CA PRO A 78 -28.40 23.24 2.52
C PRO A 78 -27.04 22.57 2.73
N GLU A 79 -27.03 21.25 2.87
CA GLU A 79 -25.85 20.42 3.13
C GLU A 79 -25.22 20.59 4.52
N THR A 80 -25.83 21.32 5.46
CA THR A 80 -25.30 21.54 6.83
C THR A 80 -26.36 21.23 7.90
N TYR A 81 -26.14 20.16 8.67
CA TYR A 81 -27.13 19.58 9.57
C TYR A 81 -26.64 19.51 11.02
N ASN A 82 -27.54 19.73 11.97
CA ASN A 82 -27.32 19.38 13.38
C ASN A 82 -27.71 17.92 13.60
N LEU A 83 -26.79 17.15 14.18
CA LEU A 83 -26.96 15.72 14.42
C LEU A 83 -27.19 15.45 15.91
N GLU A 84 -28.10 14.53 16.21
CA GLU A 84 -28.27 13.92 17.53
C GLU A 84 -27.65 12.53 17.52
N ASP A 85 -26.90 12.22 18.56
CA ASP A 85 -26.53 10.84 18.87
C ASP A 85 -27.76 10.04 19.35
N SER A 86 -27.66 8.72 19.29
CA SER A 86 -28.63 7.75 19.82
C SER A 86 -28.96 7.93 21.32
N ASP A 87 -28.07 8.55 22.09
CA ASP A 87 -28.26 8.94 23.49
C ASP A 87 -29.03 10.28 23.69
N GLY A 88 -29.50 10.90 22.60
CA GLY A 88 -30.25 12.16 22.65
C GLY A 88 -29.39 13.41 22.83
N LYS A 89 -28.07 13.29 22.61
CA LYS A 89 -27.12 14.38 22.80
C LYS A 89 -26.86 15.09 21.47
N GLU A 90 -27.18 16.37 21.44
CA GLU A 90 -26.89 17.24 20.31
C GLU A 90 -25.37 17.45 20.17
N THR A 91 -24.92 17.38 18.93
CA THR A 91 -23.55 17.66 18.57
C THR A 91 -23.25 19.16 18.63
N LYS A 92 -22.08 19.52 19.17
CA LYS A 92 -21.72 20.94 19.41
C LYS A 92 -21.51 21.75 18.13
N HIS A 93 -21.30 21.07 17.01
CA HIS A 93 -20.94 21.68 15.74
C HIS A 93 -21.78 21.08 14.61
N PRO A 94 -22.25 21.92 13.66
CA PRO A 94 -23.03 21.46 12.53
C PRO A 94 -22.15 20.67 11.54
N TYR A 95 -22.69 19.60 10.97
CA TYR A 95 -21.99 18.72 10.06
C TYR A 95 -22.33 19.01 8.60
N THR A 96 -21.30 19.09 7.75
CA THR A 96 -21.48 19.22 6.31
C THR A 96 -21.54 17.86 5.63
N PHE A 97 -22.56 17.69 4.77
CA PHE A 97 -22.83 16.44 4.09
C PHE A 97 -22.19 16.39 2.68
N VAL A 98 -21.07 15.66 2.59
CA VAL A 98 -20.29 15.20 1.41
C VAL A 98 -20.97 14.19 0.48
N ARG A 99 -21.85 14.54 -0.48
CA ARG A 99 -22.43 13.50 -1.36
C ARG A 99 -21.38 12.90 -2.31
N THR A 100 -20.81 11.75 -1.95
CA THR A 100 -19.97 10.96 -2.86
C THR A 100 -20.84 9.98 -3.64
N ILE A 101 -20.32 9.50 -4.79
CA ILE A 101 -21.08 8.69 -5.76
C ILE A 101 -21.63 7.38 -5.15
N ASN A 102 -21.10 6.94 -3.99
CA ASN A 102 -21.48 5.67 -3.37
C ASN A 102 -21.68 5.71 -1.84
N SER A 103 -21.58 6.87 -1.19
CA SER A 103 -21.72 6.94 0.27
C SER A 103 -22.08 8.34 0.75
N LEU A 104 -22.78 8.38 1.88
CA LEU A 104 -22.99 9.61 2.60
C LEU A 104 -21.74 9.88 3.47
N ASP A 105 -20.66 10.47 2.93
CA ASP A 105 -19.43 10.70 3.69
C ASP A 105 -19.44 12.06 4.40
N PHE A 106 -19.38 12.06 5.74
CA PHE A 106 -19.28 13.28 6.54
C PHE A 106 -17.84 13.82 6.49
N CYS A 107 -17.66 15.06 6.02
CA CYS A 107 -16.36 15.71 6.00
C CYS A 107 -16.27 16.71 7.17
N PHE A 108 -15.28 16.55 8.04
CA PHE A 108 -14.99 17.51 9.11
C PHE A 108 -14.28 18.73 8.50
N CYS A 109 -14.78 19.94 8.78
CA CYS A 109 -14.00 21.18 8.62
C CYS A 109 -13.33 21.54 9.96
#